data_AF-A0A485LKI9-F1
#
_entry.id   AF-A0A485LKI9-F1
#
_cell.length_a   1.000
_cell.length_b   1.000
_cell.length_c   1.000
_cell.angle_alpha   90.00
_cell.angle_beta   90.00
_cell.angle_gamma   90.00
#
_symmetry.space_group_name_H-M   'P 1'
#
loop_
_entity.id
_entity.type
_entity.pdbx_description
1 polymer ?
#
loop_
_entity_poly.entity_id
_entity_poly.type
_entity_poly.pdbx_seq_one_letter_code
_entity_poly.pdbx_strand_id
1 'polypeptide(L)'
;MTLLRSLAAAAWLIWGVLHIWVGGAGFGWWFKGAKAQREDNNHGDNGAKPQWDGVIGGRKVPHDTFQHANDPATTFAHRQLILNFTNDVGGYGVLGVFVAYAVFTSSPADHFAYWVGVVIIGIADLSFLFILVTPGVIKSSFEVVLGPLIWVVAVVLTPFALDW
;
A
#
# COMPACT_ATOMS: atom_id res chain seq x y z
N MET A 1 7.99 -18.09 -24.65
CA MET A 1 7.87 -17.07 -23.58
C MET A 1 9.15 -16.25 -23.58
N THR A 2 9.09 -14.93 -23.75
CA THR A 2 10.29 -14.07 -23.80
C THR A 2 10.77 -13.73 -22.39
N LEU A 3 12.07 -13.51 -22.21
CA LEU A 3 12.66 -13.07 -20.93
C LEU A 3 11.98 -11.79 -20.42
N LEU A 4 11.74 -10.82 -21.31
CA LEU A 4 11.12 -9.53 -20.96
C LEU A 4 9.69 -9.70 -20.41
N ARG A 5 8.90 -10.61 -20.96
CA ARG A 5 7.56 -10.92 -20.43
C ARG A 5 7.63 -11.53 -19.03
N SER A 6 8.56 -12.45 -18.79
CA SER A 6 8.75 -13.04 -17.46
C SER A 6 9.18 -12.00 -16.43
N LEU A 7 10.07 -11.08 -16.81
CA LEU A 7 10.50 -9.97 -15.94
C LEU A 7 9.37 -8.98 -15.67
N ALA A 8 8.56 -8.63 -16.68
CA ALA A 8 7.39 -7.77 -16.51
C ALA A 8 6.36 -8.39 -15.55
N ALA A 9 6.00 -9.66 -15.77
CA ALA A 9 5.09 -10.38 -14.89
C ALA A 9 5.65 -10.51 -13.46
N ALA A 10 6.94 -10.78 -13.31
CA ALA A 10 7.60 -10.84 -12.00
C ALA A 10 7.56 -9.49 -11.28
N ALA A 11 7.78 -8.37 -11.99
CA ALA A 11 7.69 -7.04 -11.40
C ALA A 11 6.27 -6.74 -10.88
N TRP A 12 5.23 -7.01 -11.67
CA TRP A 12 3.83 -6.90 -11.22
C TRP A 12 3.53 -7.80 -10.01
N LEU A 13 4.04 -9.03 -10.01
CA LEU A 13 3.81 -9.98 -8.93
C LEU A 13 4.48 -9.51 -7.63
N ILE A 14 5.74 -9.10 -7.69
CA ILE A 14 6.47 -8.60 -6.52
C ILE A 14 5.77 -7.35 -5.98
N TRP A 15 5.39 -6.42 -6.87
CA TRP A 15 4.62 -5.25 -6.48
C TRP A 15 3.32 -5.65 -5.76
N GLY A 16 2.54 -6.58 -6.32
CA GLY A 16 1.28 -7.04 -5.75
C GLY A 16 1.44 -7.68 -4.38
N VAL A 17 2.43 -8.57 -4.22
CA VAL A 17 2.72 -9.24 -2.95
C VAL A 17 3.13 -8.25 -1.87
N LEU A 18 3.96 -7.25 -2.20
CA LEU A 18 4.34 -6.20 -1.24
C LEU A 18 3.12 -5.42 -0.73
N HIS A 19 2.18 -5.09 -1.62
CA HIS A 19 0.98 -4.33 -1.24
C HIS A 19 -0.02 -5.17 -0.46
N ILE A 20 -0.17 -6.47 -0.78
CA ILE A 20 -0.94 -7.41 0.06
C ILE A 20 -0.34 -7.49 1.47
N TRP A 21 0.99 -7.52 1.58
CA TRP A 21 1.66 -7.52 2.88
C TRP A 21 1.37 -6.24 3.67
N VAL A 22 1.36 -5.06 3.04
CA VAL A 22 0.97 -3.80 3.70
C VAL A 22 -0.47 -3.87 4.23
N GLY A 23 -1.41 -4.40 3.44
CA GLY A 23 -2.78 -4.62 3.91
C GLY A 23 -2.85 -5.56 5.12
N GLY A 24 -2.11 -6.67 5.08
CA GLY A 24 -2.00 -7.60 6.21
C GLY A 24 -1.39 -6.96 7.47
N ALA A 25 -0.35 -6.14 7.30
CA ALA A 25 0.25 -5.38 8.41
C ALA A 25 -0.76 -4.40 9.03
N GLY A 26 -1.56 -3.72 8.19
CA GLY A 26 -2.66 -2.85 8.61
C GLY A 26 -3.69 -3.55 9.49
N PHE A 27 -4.14 -4.75 9.10
CA PHE A 27 -5.00 -5.59 9.94
C PHE A 27 -4.31 -5.94 11.27
N GLY A 28 -3.03 -6.31 11.23
CA GLY A 28 -2.23 -6.59 12.43
C GLY A 28 -2.19 -5.42 13.40
N TRP A 29 -1.97 -4.19 12.90
CA TRP A 29 -2.01 -2.97 13.70
C TRP A 29 -3.39 -2.69 14.27
N TRP A 30 -4.45 -2.89 13.47
CA TRP A 30 -5.83 -2.71 13.91
C TRP A 30 -6.22 -3.66 15.04
N PHE A 31 -5.82 -4.94 14.97
CA PHE A 31 -6.06 -5.91 16.04
C PHE A 31 -5.26 -5.60 17.31
N LYS A 32 -3.99 -5.19 17.18
CA LYS A 32 -3.19 -4.72 18.31
C LYS A 32 -3.86 -3.54 19.00
N GLY A 33 -4.35 -2.58 18.21
CA GLY A 33 -5.13 -1.46 18.67
C GLY A 33 -6.43 -1.85 19.38
N ALA A 34 -7.18 -2.79 18.80
CA ALA A 34 -8.42 -3.30 19.38
C ALA A 34 -8.19 -3.96 20.75
N LYS A 35 -7.09 -4.70 20.87
CA LYS A 35 -6.69 -5.35 22.11
C LYS A 35 -6.28 -4.34 23.16
N ALA A 36 -5.43 -3.37 22.82
CA ALA A 36 -5.00 -2.29 23.72
C ALA A 36 -6.22 -1.53 24.30
N GLN A 37 -7.18 -1.17 23.45
CA GLN A 37 -8.42 -0.51 23.89
C GLN A 37 -9.28 -1.35 24.84
N ARG A 38 -9.24 -2.68 24.75
CA ARG A 38 -10.00 -3.58 25.64
C ARG A 38 -9.33 -3.79 27.00
N GLU A 39 -8.00 -3.75 27.02
CA GLU A 39 -7.21 -3.97 28.23
C GLU A 39 -7.03 -2.66 29.03
N ASP A 40 -7.18 -1.52 28.38
CA ASP A 40 -7.11 -0.22 29.03
C ASP A 40 -8.46 0.19 29.66
N ASN A 41 -8.56 0.05 30.99
CA ASN A 41 -9.71 0.50 31.77
C ASN A 41 -9.59 1.96 32.26
N ASN A 42 -8.47 2.69 32.05
CA ASN A 42 -8.32 4.09 32.51
C ASN A 42 -7.03 4.88 32.11
N HIS A 43 -6.30 4.55 31.04
CA HIS A 43 -4.93 5.04 30.78
C HIS A 43 -4.67 5.70 29.42
N GLY A 44 -5.71 6.05 28.66
CA GLY A 44 -5.59 6.93 27.50
C GLY A 44 -4.84 6.33 26.30
N ASP A 45 -4.61 5.02 26.27
CA ASP A 45 -4.19 4.33 25.04
C ASP A 45 -5.42 3.87 24.27
N ASN A 46 -5.86 4.72 23.35
CA ASN A 46 -7.17 4.58 22.72
C ASN A 46 -7.15 3.56 21.56
N GLY A 47 -6.05 2.81 21.38
CA GLY A 47 -5.96 1.74 20.38
C GLY A 47 -5.78 2.21 18.93
N ALA A 48 -5.82 3.52 18.65
CA ALA A 48 -5.41 4.05 17.34
C ALA A 48 -3.89 4.18 17.20
N LYS A 49 -3.16 4.25 18.31
CA LYS A 49 -1.70 4.48 18.33
C LYS A 49 -0.90 3.44 17.53
N PRO A 50 -1.11 2.12 17.69
CA PRO A 50 -0.39 1.13 16.89
C PRO A 50 -0.62 1.25 15.38
N GLN A 51 -1.77 1.79 14.95
CA GLN A 51 -2.06 2.02 13.53
C GLN A 51 -1.36 3.28 13.01
N TRP A 52 -1.37 4.36 13.80
CA TRP A 52 -0.67 5.60 13.46
C TRP A 52 0.83 5.36 13.31
N ASP A 53 1.45 4.55 14.16
CA ASP A 53 2.89 4.23 14.07
C ASP A 53 3.32 3.65 12.71
N GLY A 54 2.39 3.04 11.95
CA GLY A 54 2.65 2.55 10.60
C GLY A 54 2.46 3.59 9.48
N VAL A 55 1.83 4.73 9.75
CA VAL A 55 1.40 5.72 8.73
C VAL A 55 1.83 7.16 9.04
N ILE A 56 2.75 7.37 9.99
CA ILE A 56 3.43 8.65 10.27
C ILE A 56 4.95 8.45 10.38
N GLY A 57 5.67 9.40 10.98
CA GLY A 57 7.13 9.34 11.15
C GLY A 57 7.91 10.17 10.13
N GLY A 58 7.22 10.87 9.24
CA GLY A 58 7.83 11.82 8.32
C GLY A 58 8.24 13.12 9.01
N ARG A 59 9.02 13.94 8.29
CA ARG A 59 9.58 15.19 8.82
C ARG A 59 8.54 16.19 9.35
N LYS A 60 7.30 16.15 8.86
CA LYS A 60 6.22 17.05 9.29
C LYS A 60 5.29 16.42 10.32
N VAL A 61 5.31 15.10 10.44
CA VAL A 61 4.57 14.35 11.47
C VAL A 61 5.49 13.35 12.17
N PRO A 62 6.52 13.83 12.90
CA PRO A 62 7.36 12.95 13.73
C PRO A 62 6.57 12.24 14.84
N HIS A 63 6.92 11.00 15.16
CA HIS A 63 6.23 10.20 16.18
C HIS A 63 6.21 10.85 17.56
N ASP A 64 7.28 11.51 17.96
CA ASP A 64 7.45 12.16 19.26
C ASP A 64 6.60 13.42 19.43
N THR A 65 6.15 14.02 18.33
CA THR A 65 5.33 15.25 18.33
C THR A 65 3.87 15.00 17.95
N PHE A 66 3.54 13.80 17.44
CA PHE A 66 2.19 13.47 17.04
C PHE A 66 1.27 13.30 18.26
N GLN A 67 0.17 14.05 18.27
CA GLN A 67 -0.84 13.95 19.32
C GLN A 67 -1.92 12.97 18.91
N HIS A 68 -2.05 11.88 19.65
CA HIS A 68 -3.12 10.92 19.45
C HIS A 68 -4.46 11.48 19.95
N ALA A 69 -5.54 11.14 19.25
CA ALA A 69 -6.89 11.47 19.70
C ALA A 69 -7.17 10.78 21.04
N ASN A 70 -7.78 11.52 21.97
CA ASN A 70 -8.08 11.06 23.33
C ASN A 70 -9.55 10.71 23.56
N ASP A 71 -10.46 11.18 22.71
CA ASP A 71 -11.87 10.86 22.84
C ASP A 71 -12.22 9.57 22.09
N PRO A 72 -13.22 8.80 22.57
CA PRO A 72 -13.59 7.52 21.96
C PRO A 72 -14.09 7.63 20.51
N ALA A 73 -14.79 8.70 20.16
CA ALA A 73 -15.42 8.84 18.86
C ALA A 73 -14.39 9.10 17.76
N THR A 74 -13.49 10.08 17.95
CA THR A 74 -12.40 10.40 17.02
C THR A 74 -11.44 9.24 16.89
N THR A 75 -11.10 8.59 18.00
CA THR A 75 -10.28 7.38 18.01
C THR A 75 -10.89 6.29 17.14
N PHE A 76 -12.17 5.97 17.35
CA PHE A 76 -12.86 4.97 16.55
C PHE A 76 -12.83 5.33 15.06
N ALA A 77 -13.14 6.58 14.71
CA ALA A 77 -13.09 7.05 13.33
C ALA A 77 -11.70 6.87 12.70
N HIS A 78 -10.63 7.30 13.39
CA HIS A 78 -9.25 7.11 12.90
C HIS A 78 -8.92 5.63 12.67
N ARG A 79 -9.31 4.74 13.59
CA ARG A 79 -9.04 3.30 13.46
C ARG A 79 -9.70 2.71 12.21
N GLN A 80 -10.95 3.09 11.92
CA GLN A 80 -11.67 2.63 10.73
C GLN A 80 -11.08 3.22 9.44
N LEU A 81 -10.74 4.51 9.43
CA LEU A 81 -10.15 5.16 8.27
C LEU A 81 -8.79 4.57 7.90
N ILE A 82 -7.91 4.35 8.88
CA ILE A 82 -6.59 3.77 8.63
C ILE A 82 -6.74 2.30 8.19
N LEU A 83 -7.66 1.54 8.81
CA LEU A 83 -7.93 0.17 8.36
C LEU A 83 -8.42 0.16 6.91
N ASN A 84 -9.38 1.02 6.56
CA ASN A 84 -9.89 1.14 5.19
C ASN A 84 -8.75 1.45 4.22
N PHE A 85 -7.93 2.45 4.52
CA PHE A 85 -6.75 2.80 3.72
C PHE A 85 -5.83 1.58 3.51
N THR A 86 -5.45 0.86 4.57
CA THR A 86 -4.57 -0.31 4.43
C THR A 86 -5.24 -1.47 3.67
N ASN A 87 -6.56 -1.63 3.83
CA ASN A 87 -7.31 -2.64 3.10
C ASN A 87 -7.38 -2.32 1.60
N ASP A 88 -7.59 -1.05 1.23
CA ASP A 88 -7.56 -0.59 -0.15
C ASP A 88 -6.18 -0.86 -0.78
N VAL A 89 -5.10 -0.53 -0.06
CA VAL A 89 -3.72 -0.87 -0.46
C VAL A 89 -3.56 -2.37 -0.72
N GLY A 90 -4.04 -3.22 0.20
CA GLY A 90 -4.04 -4.67 0.02
C GLY A 90 -4.86 -5.15 -1.18
N GLY A 91 -6.02 -4.53 -1.42
CA GLY A 91 -6.89 -4.80 -2.56
C GLY A 91 -6.22 -4.48 -3.90
N TYR A 92 -5.52 -3.34 -3.99
CA TYR A 92 -4.69 -3.03 -5.16
C TYR A 92 -3.56 -4.06 -5.33
N GLY A 93 -2.98 -4.56 -4.25
CA GLY A 93 -2.00 -5.64 -4.31
C GLY A 93 -2.56 -6.92 -4.97
N VAL A 94 -3.79 -7.31 -4.64
CA VAL A 94 -4.50 -8.42 -5.31
C VAL A 94 -4.70 -8.12 -6.80
N LEU A 95 -5.08 -6.90 -7.16
CA LEU A 95 -5.17 -6.47 -8.56
C LEU A 95 -3.82 -6.61 -9.29
N GLY A 96 -2.72 -6.23 -8.65
CA GLY A 96 -1.36 -6.41 -9.18
C GLY A 96 -1.01 -7.88 -9.47
N VAL A 97 -1.45 -8.81 -8.63
CA VAL A 97 -1.29 -10.26 -8.88
C VAL A 97 -2.10 -10.70 -10.10
N PHE A 98 -3.33 -10.20 -10.27
CA PHE A 98 -4.12 -10.50 -11.48
C PHE A 98 -3.49 -9.92 -12.75
N VAL A 99 -2.95 -8.71 -12.69
CA VAL A 99 -2.20 -8.12 -13.81
C VAL A 99 -0.97 -8.97 -14.13
N ALA A 100 -0.20 -9.39 -13.12
CA ALA A 100 0.94 -10.28 -13.29
C ALA A 100 0.56 -11.59 -13.98
N TYR A 101 -0.55 -12.21 -13.54
CA TYR A 101 -1.07 -13.43 -14.15
C TYR A 101 -1.47 -13.22 -15.61
N ALA A 102 -2.19 -12.15 -15.93
CA ALA A 102 -2.60 -11.84 -17.31
C ALA A 102 -1.40 -11.57 -18.22
N VAL A 103 -0.41 -10.79 -17.78
CA VAL A 103 0.85 -10.57 -18.51
C VAL A 103 1.63 -11.89 -18.69
N PHE A 104 1.63 -12.75 -17.68
CA PHE A 104 2.36 -14.02 -17.72
C PHE A 104 1.69 -15.06 -18.62
N THR A 105 0.37 -15.12 -18.69
CA THR A 105 -0.36 -16.21 -19.36
C THR A 105 -0.82 -15.87 -20.77
N SER A 106 -1.21 -14.62 -21.03
CA SER A 106 -1.65 -14.20 -22.37
C SER A 106 -0.49 -14.01 -23.33
N SER A 107 -0.55 -14.62 -24.51
CA SER A 107 0.43 -14.42 -25.59
C SER A 107 -0.29 -13.95 -26.85
N PRO A 108 -0.17 -12.68 -27.25
CA PRO A 108 0.58 -11.58 -26.61
C PRO A 108 0.00 -11.15 -25.25
N ALA A 109 0.77 -10.38 -24.48
CA ALA A 109 0.30 -9.93 -23.17
C ALA A 109 -1.00 -9.11 -23.30
N ASP A 110 -1.83 -9.14 -22.26
CA ASP A 110 -3.14 -8.52 -22.29
C ASP A 110 -3.03 -6.98 -22.15
N HIS A 111 -3.41 -6.25 -23.19
CA HIS A 111 -3.42 -4.78 -23.23
C HIS A 111 -4.34 -4.18 -22.16
N PHE A 112 -5.48 -4.80 -21.90
CA PHE A 112 -6.41 -4.32 -20.88
C PHE A 112 -5.76 -4.45 -19.49
N ALA A 113 -5.14 -5.60 -19.19
CA ALA A 113 -4.41 -5.79 -17.94
C ALA A 113 -3.27 -4.77 -17.79
N TYR A 114 -2.54 -4.49 -18.87
CA TYR A 114 -1.51 -3.44 -18.87
C TYR A 114 -2.08 -2.07 -18.49
N TRP A 115 -3.16 -1.62 -19.14
CA TRP A 115 -3.75 -0.31 -18.85
C TRP A 115 -4.38 -0.23 -17.46
N VAL A 116 -4.93 -1.33 -16.93
CA VAL A 116 -5.34 -1.42 -15.53
C VAL A 116 -4.13 -1.20 -14.61
N GLY A 117 -3.01 -1.86 -14.89
CA GLY A 117 -1.77 -1.67 -14.13
C GLY A 117 -1.17 -0.27 -14.25
N VAL A 118 -1.25 0.36 -15.42
CA VAL A 118 -0.75 1.73 -15.60
C VAL A 118 -1.65 2.74 -14.90
N VAL A 119 -2.96 2.70 -15.13
CA VAL A 119 -3.87 3.77 -14.71
C VAL A 119 -4.35 3.54 -13.29
N ILE A 120 -4.92 2.38 -13.00
CA ILE A 120 -5.57 2.14 -11.69
C ILE A 120 -4.53 2.01 -10.59
N ILE A 121 -3.52 1.16 -10.79
CA ILE A 121 -2.43 1.03 -9.82
C ILE A 121 -1.58 2.31 -9.78
N GLY A 122 -1.36 2.98 -10.91
CA GLY A 122 -0.67 4.27 -10.95
C GLY A 122 -1.37 5.35 -10.13
N ILE A 123 -2.71 5.43 -10.17
CA ILE A 123 -3.47 6.35 -9.31
C ILE A 123 -3.21 6.05 -7.84
N ALA A 124 -3.20 4.77 -7.44
CA ALA A 124 -2.94 4.39 -6.04
C ALA A 124 -1.54 4.81 -5.57
N ASP A 125 -0.50 4.44 -6.30
CA ASP A 125 0.91 4.73 -5.94
C ASP A 125 1.21 6.24 -5.97
N LEU A 126 0.76 6.94 -7.02
CA LEU A 126 1.01 8.37 -7.14
C LEU A 126 0.20 9.18 -6.12
N SER A 127 -1.01 8.76 -5.78
CA SER A 127 -1.78 9.42 -4.71
C SER A 127 -1.11 9.23 -3.35
N PHE A 128 -0.63 8.02 -3.05
CA PHE A 128 0.16 7.75 -1.84
C PHE A 128 1.41 8.62 -1.75
N LEU A 129 2.21 8.65 -2.83
CA LEU A 129 3.42 9.47 -2.90
C LEU A 129 3.12 10.96 -2.78
N PHE A 130 2.09 11.45 -3.46
CA PHE A 130 1.77 12.88 -3.52
C PHE A 130 1.12 13.39 -2.22
N ILE A 131 0.25 12.59 -1.59
CA ILE A 131 -0.54 13.02 -0.43
C ILE A 131 0.19 12.75 0.89
N LEU A 132 0.95 11.65 0.98
CA LEU A 132 1.52 11.22 2.28
C LEU A 132 3.06 11.34 2.32
N VAL A 133 3.76 10.91 1.27
CA VAL A 133 5.24 10.87 1.30
C VAL A 133 5.84 12.24 0.99
N THR A 134 5.46 12.86 -0.13
CA THR A 134 6.00 14.15 -0.60
C THR A 134 5.78 15.28 0.41
N PRO A 135 4.59 15.40 1.04
CA PRO A 135 4.35 16.43 2.04
C PRO A 135 5.12 16.16 3.35
N GLY A 136 5.62 14.95 3.56
CA GLY A 136 6.42 14.55 4.71
C GLY A 136 5.61 14.06 5.89
N VAL A 137 4.42 13.49 5.66
CA VAL A 137 3.60 12.83 6.70
C VAL A 137 4.22 11.48 7.05
N ILE A 138 4.52 10.67 6.04
CA ILE A 138 5.23 9.39 6.18
C ILE A 138 6.73 9.62 5.93
N LYS A 139 7.57 8.84 6.63
CA LYS A 139 9.00 8.84 6.40
C LYS A 139 9.31 8.35 4.99
N SER A 140 10.01 9.16 4.20
CA SER A 140 10.59 8.67 2.94
C SER A 140 11.76 7.75 3.26
N SER A 141 11.50 6.44 3.19
CA SER A 141 12.51 5.38 3.32
C SER A 141 12.49 4.51 2.07
N PHE A 142 13.52 3.67 1.90
CA PHE A 142 13.61 2.78 0.76
C PHE A 142 12.39 1.87 0.65
N GLU A 143 11.92 1.32 1.77
CA GLU A 143 10.77 0.44 1.87
C GLU A 143 9.48 1.14 1.39
N VAL A 144 9.32 2.42 1.72
CA VAL A 144 8.15 3.23 1.34
C VAL A 144 8.13 3.55 -0.15
N VAL A 145 9.31 3.79 -0.76
CA VAL A 145 9.40 4.12 -2.19
C VAL A 145 9.55 2.88 -3.08
N LEU A 146 9.84 1.71 -2.51
CA LEU A 146 10.09 0.49 -3.26
C LEU A 146 8.88 0.05 -4.10
N GLY A 147 7.67 0.17 -3.57
CA GLY A 147 6.43 -0.12 -4.31
C GLY A 147 6.38 0.68 -5.62
N PRO A 148 6.31 2.02 -5.56
CA PRO A 148 6.31 2.87 -6.76
C PRO A 148 7.47 2.63 -7.73
N LEU A 149 8.68 2.32 -7.22
CA LEU A 149 9.82 1.99 -8.08
C LEU A 149 9.59 0.70 -8.86
N ILE A 150 9.11 -0.36 -8.21
CA ILE A 150 8.81 -1.64 -8.88
C ILE A 150 7.65 -1.46 -9.87
N TRP A 151 6.66 -0.64 -9.55
CA TRP A 151 5.57 -0.30 -10.47
C TRP A 151 6.10 0.35 -11.76
N VAL A 152 6.99 1.35 -11.65
CA VAL A 152 7.62 1.97 -12.83
C VAL A 152 8.34 0.93 -13.69
N VAL A 153 9.10 0.02 -13.06
CA VAL A 153 9.78 -1.06 -13.78
C VAL A 153 8.77 -1.96 -14.51
N ALA A 154 7.68 -2.34 -13.86
CA ALA A 154 6.63 -3.18 -14.45
C ALA A 154 5.96 -2.48 -15.65
N VAL A 155 5.65 -1.19 -15.53
CA VAL A 155 5.08 -0.36 -16.60
C VAL A 155 6.03 -0.24 -17.78
N VAL A 156 7.34 -0.10 -17.56
CA VAL A 156 8.33 0.03 -18.65
C VAL A 156 8.57 -1.31 -19.36
N LEU A 157 8.56 -2.43 -18.63
CA LEU A 157 8.86 -3.74 -19.21
C LEU A 157 7.69 -4.38 -19.96
N THR A 158 6.46 -4.21 -19.48
CA THR A 158 5.24 -4.80 -20.06
C THR A 158 5.03 -4.48 -21.55
N PRO A 159 5.25 -3.24 -22.02
CA PRO A 159 5.46 -2.87 -23.42
C PRO A 159 6.07 -3.93 -24.35
N PHE A 160 7.21 -4.48 -23.95
CA PHE A 160 7.97 -5.42 -24.78
C PHE A 160 7.36 -6.83 -24.82
N ALA A 161 6.23 -7.03 -24.15
CA ALA A 161 5.45 -8.26 -24.15
C ALA A 161 4.09 -8.12 -24.86
N LEU A 162 3.70 -6.91 -25.27
CA LEU A 162 2.47 -6.60 -26.01
C LEU A 162 2.67 -6.74 -27.53
N ASP A 163 1.57 -6.87 -28.28
CA ASP A 163 1.48 -6.91 -29.75
C ASP A 163 0.92 -5.61 -30.35
N TRP A 164 1.47 -4.48 -29.92
CA TRP A 164 1.16 -3.21 -30.56
C TRP A 164 1.80 -3.06 -31.96
#